data_AF-A0A960W3L7-F1
#
_entry.id   AF-A0A960W3L7-F1
#
_cell.length_a   1.000
_cell.length_b   1.000
_cell.length_c   1.000
_cell.angle_alpha   90.00
_cell.angle_beta   90.00
_cell.angle_gamma   90.00
#
_symmetry.space_group_name_H-M   'P 1'
#
loop_
_entity.id
_entity.type
_entity.pdbx_description
1 polymer ?
#
loop_
_entity_poly.entity_id
_entity_poly.type
_entity_poly.pdbx_seq_one_letter_code
_entity_poly.pdbx_strand_id
1 'polypeptide(L)'
;MKFIAITFVLSLLFFPNLYAQTTPEKIIDKTSTDQNDKKFINDGLRAKKDIPLSEQNVNSDIKKGLMHSYYKSEGYYENLTASTKFKTKVLTQNLTSAVKDSLMRLYLDNEKRVGNLDISKMQFENEKGTYNYYLRYDDHLFLYVYALDPEMHLQNPVHEKIYTIPPTVTLESH
;
A
#
# COMPACT_ATOMS: atom_id res chain seq x y z
N MET A 1 -9.20 -6.99 -47.48
CA MET A 1 -8.08 -7.42 -46.62
C MET A 1 -8.64 -7.80 -45.26
N LYS A 2 -8.04 -8.82 -44.63
CA LYS A 2 -8.65 -9.76 -43.68
C LYS A 2 -8.94 -9.15 -42.30
N PHE A 3 -10.13 -9.46 -41.75
CA PHE A 3 -10.47 -9.31 -40.34
C PHE A 3 -9.79 -10.40 -39.52
N ILE A 4 -9.16 -10.06 -38.40
CA ILE A 4 -8.65 -11.01 -37.41
C ILE A 4 -9.60 -10.99 -36.22
N ALA A 5 -10.47 -12.00 -36.16
CA ALA A 5 -11.25 -12.35 -34.99
C ALA A 5 -10.38 -13.22 -34.06
N ILE A 6 -10.24 -12.83 -32.80
CA ILE A 6 -9.64 -13.68 -31.76
C ILE A 6 -10.75 -14.01 -30.76
N THR A 7 -11.39 -15.14 -30.99
CA THR A 7 -12.19 -15.89 -30.01
C THR A 7 -11.24 -16.52 -29.00
N PHE A 8 -11.42 -16.24 -27.70
CA PHE A 8 -10.81 -17.03 -26.63
C PHE A 8 -11.90 -17.78 -25.87
N VAL A 9 -11.70 -19.09 -25.81
CA VAL A 9 -12.62 -20.12 -25.35
C VAL A 9 -12.62 -20.20 -23.82
N LEU A 10 -13.83 -20.34 -23.30
CA LEU A 10 -14.18 -20.66 -21.92
C LEU A 10 -13.74 -22.09 -21.59
N SER A 11 -12.87 -22.30 -20.60
CA SER A 11 -12.66 -23.60 -19.96
C SER A 11 -12.83 -23.50 -18.44
N LEU A 12 -14.04 -23.83 -17.99
CA LEU A 12 -14.27 -24.37 -16.66
C LEU A 12 -14.00 -25.87 -16.72
N LEU A 13 -13.22 -26.40 -15.76
CA LEU A 13 -13.55 -27.55 -14.91
C LEU A 13 -12.28 -28.20 -14.32
N PHE A 14 -12.44 -28.74 -13.10
CA PHE A 14 -11.61 -29.71 -12.37
C PHE A 14 -10.43 -29.20 -11.50
N PHE A 15 -10.74 -28.93 -10.22
CA PHE A 15 -9.88 -29.34 -9.11
C PHE A 15 -10.75 -30.03 -8.04
N PRO A 16 -10.62 -31.34 -7.80
CA PRO A 16 -11.12 -31.97 -6.59
C PRO A 16 -10.03 -32.00 -5.50
N ASN A 17 -10.48 -31.77 -4.26
CA ASN A 17 -9.95 -32.28 -2.99
C ASN A 17 -8.43 -32.29 -2.75
N LEU A 18 -7.98 -31.53 -1.76
CA LEU A 18 -7.32 -32.07 -0.56
C LEU A 18 -6.98 -30.88 0.36
N TYR A 19 -7.59 -30.78 1.54
CA TYR A 19 -6.84 -30.67 2.78
C TYR A 19 -7.76 -31.11 3.92
N ALA A 20 -7.41 -32.29 4.42
CA ALA A 20 -8.01 -32.91 5.57
C ALA A 20 -7.64 -32.15 6.84
N GLN A 21 -8.65 -32.13 7.72
CA GLN A 21 -8.65 -31.81 9.13
C GLN A 21 -7.70 -32.76 9.90
N THR A 22 -6.78 -32.21 10.69
CA THR A 22 -6.06 -32.97 11.73
C THR A 22 -5.86 -32.13 12.99
N THR A 23 -6.78 -32.28 13.95
CA THR A 23 -6.48 -32.34 15.40
C THR A 23 -6.49 -33.83 15.77
N PRO A 24 -5.57 -34.33 16.63
CA PRO A 24 -5.62 -34.15 18.10
C PRO A 24 -4.17 -33.91 18.64
N GLU A 25 -3.81 -33.75 19.91
CA GLU A 25 -4.31 -34.32 21.15
C GLU A 25 -3.72 -33.57 22.35
N LYS A 26 -4.42 -33.72 23.47
CA LYS A 26 -4.21 -33.15 24.79
C LYS A 26 -3.07 -33.88 25.51
N ILE A 27 -1.99 -33.19 25.87
CA ILE A 27 -1.05 -33.66 26.89
C ILE A 27 -1.29 -32.84 28.16
N ILE A 28 -2.03 -33.44 29.09
CA ILE A 28 -2.06 -33.06 30.50
C ILE A 28 -0.79 -33.66 31.10
N ASP A 29 0.09 -32.84 31.66
CA ASP A 29 0.94 -33.30 32.77
C ASP A 29 0.42 -32.66 34.07
N LYS A 30 0.25 -33.52 35.07
CA LYS A 30 -0.26 -33.20 36.40
C LYS A 30 0.93 -33.09 37.33
N THR A 31 1.17 -31.91 37.87
CA THR A 31 1.88 -31.78 39.15
C THR A 31 1.19 -30.77 40.06
N SER A 32 0.40 -31.36 40.96
CA SER A 32 0.06 -30.95 42.33
C SER A 32 -0.06 -29.47 42.69
N THR A 33 -1.31 -29.09 42.96
CA THR A 33 -1.72 -28.05 43.91
C THR A 33 -1.07 -28.28 45.28
N ASP A 34 -0.31 -27.31 45.78
CA ASP A 34 -0.09 -27.14 47.23
C ASP A 34 -0.63 -25.76 47.66
N GLN A 35 -1.46 -25.75 48.70
CA GLN A 35 -2.40 -24.70 49.06
C GLN A 35 -1.81 -23.61 49.98
N ASN A 36 -0.59 -23.13 49.74
CA ASN A 36 0.08 -22.22 50.69
C ASN A 36 0.36 -20.77 50.22
N ASP A 37 0.03 -20.37 48.99
CA ASP A 37 0.42 -19.03 48.48
C ASP A 37 -0.69 -17.96 48.47
N LYS A 38 -1.78 -18.13 49.25
CA LYS A 38 -2.80 -17.08 49.42
C LYS A 38 -2.50 -16.05 50.50
N LYS A 39 -1.21 -15.89 50.88
CA LYS A 39 -0.76 -14.88 51.86
C LYS A 39 0.36 -13.96 51.36
N PHE A 40 0.60 -13.87 50.05
CA PHE A 40 1.60 -12.94 49.48
C PHE A 40 1.05 -11.95 48.43
N ILE A 41 -0.26 -11.95 48.16
CA ILE A 41 -0.84 -11.09 47.11
C ILE A 41 -1.06 -9.62 47.56
N ASN A 42 -0.82 -9.28 48.83
CA ASN A 42 -1.02 -7.91 49.32
C ASN A 42 0.24 -7.03 49.45
N ASP A 43 1.44 -7.54 49.14
CA ASP A 43 2.68 -6.75 49.20
C ASP A 43 3.31 -6.44 47.83
N GLY A 44 2.63 -6.78 46.72
CA GLY A 44 3.08 -6.49 45.36
C GLY A 44 2.78 -5.07 44.85
N LEU A 45 2.17 -4.21 45.69
CA LEU A 45 1.82 -2.83 45.34
C LEU A 45 2.95 -1.86 45.73
N ARG A 46 4.21 -2.18 45.39
CA ARG A 46 5.35 -1.30 45.65
C ARG A 46 6.59 -1.63 44.81
N ALA A 47 6.47 -1.52 43.48
CA ALA A 47 7.62 -1.28 42.60
C ALA A 47 7.18 -0.84 41.18
N LYS A 48 6.43 0.26 41.05
CA LYS A 48 6.69 1.13 39.89
C LYS A 48 7.95 1.91 40.23
N LYS A 49 9.10 1.25 40.05
CA LYS A 49 10.38 1.96 39.97
C LYS A 49 10.31 2.74 38.67
N ASP A 50 10.30 4.06 38.80
CA ASP A 50 10.25 5.01 37.70
C ASP A 50 11.35 4.66 36.69
N ILE A 51 10.97 4.03 35.58
CA ILE A 51 11.84 3.94 34.42
C ILE A 51 11.89 5.37 33.90
N PRO A 52 13.08 6.01 33.81
CA PRO A 52 13.18 7.39 33.37
C PRO A 52 12.54 7.51 31.98
N LEU A 53 11.71 8.55 31.79
CA LEU A 53 10.95 8.80 30.55
C LEU A 53 11.84 8.79 29.30
N SER A 54 13.15 9.04 29.46
CA SER A 54 14.17 8.96 28.41
C SER A 54 14.42 7.53 27.92
N GLU A 55 14.47 6.52 28.78
CA GLU A 55 14.77 5.13 28.38
C GLU A 55 13.58 4.44 27.70
N GLN A 56 12.34 4.80 28.08
CA GLN A 56 11.15 4.31 27.39
C GLN A 56 11.03 4.88 25.97
N ASN A 57 11.35 6.17 25.79
CA ASN A 57 11.36 6.79 24.47
C ASN A 57 12.46 6.19 23.59
N VAL A 58 13.67 5.98 24.12
CA VAL A 58 14.78 5.34 23.40
C VAL A 58 14.42 3.93 22.93
N ASN A 59 13.82 3.09 23.77
CA ASN A 59 13.37 1.75 23.33
C ASN A 59 12.25 1.80 22.28
N SER A 60 11.34 2.78 22.39
CA SER A 60 10.25 2.94 21.43
C SER A 60 10.77 3.42 20.06
N ASP A 61 11.75 4.31 20.05
CA ASP A 61 12.31 4.89 18.84
C ASP A 61 13.28 3.94 18.15
N ILE A 62 14.06 3.15 18.91
CA ILE A 62 14.83 2.03 18.39
C ILE A 62 13.89 0.99 17.76
N LYS A 63 12.77 0.66 18.42
CA LYS A 63 11.77 -0.28 17.88
C LYS A 63 11.14 0.24 16.59
N LYS A 64 10.80 1.53 16.51
CA LYS A 64 10.29 2.17 15.28
C LYS A 64 11.34 2.16 14.16
N GLY A 65 12.59 2.50 14.47
CA GLY A 65 13.69 2.50 13.50
C GLY A 65 13.99 1.11 12.93
N LEU A 66 14.03 0.09 13.80
CA LEU A 66 14.23 -1.31 13.39
C LEU A 66 13.06 -1.84 12.56
N MET A 67 11.84 -1.47 12.93
CA MET A 67 10.65 -1.86 12.19
C MET A 67 10.62 -1.20 10.79
N HIS A 68 11.00 0.09 10.72
CA HIS A 68 11.09 0.81 9.45
C HIS A 68 12.15 0.21 8.52
N SER A 69 13.32 -0.19 9.04
CA SER A 69 14.36 -0.82 8.23
C SER A 69 13.94 -2.22 7.76
N TYR A 70 13.25 -3.00 8.59
CA TYR A 70 12.71 -4.30 8.20
C TYR A 70 11.70 -4.17 7.06
N TYR A 71 10.69 -3.31 7.19
CA TYR A 71 9.71 -3.07 6.12
C TYR A 71 10.36 -2.57 4.83
N LYS A 72 11.39 -1.73 4.93
CA LYS A 72 12.15 -1.28 3.76
C LYS A 72 12.87 -2.44 3.07
N SER A 73 13.45 -3.37 3.83
CA SER A 73 14.12 -4.55 3.26
C SER A 73 13.14 -5.55 2.65
N GLU A 74 12.01 -5.80 3.32
CA GLU A 74 11.01 -6.76 2.85
C GLU A 74 10.34 -6.24 1.57
N GLY A 75 9.95 -4.96 1.56
CA GLY A 75 9.40 -4.31 0.37
C GLY A 75 10.36 -4.32 -0.83
N TYR A 76 11.68 -4.30 -0.61
CA TYR A 76 12.66 -4.45 -1.69
C TYR A 76 12.62 -5.86 -2.32
N TYR A 77 12.53 -6.92 -1.51
CA TYR A 77 12.46 -8.29 -2.03
C TYR A 77 11.11 -8.59 -2.70
N GLU A 78 10.01 -8.08 -2.15
CA GLU A 78 8.70 -8.16 -2.80
C GLU A 78 8.70 -7.45 -4.15
N ASN A 79 9.30 -6.25 -4.22
CA ASN A 79 9.43 -5.51 -5.47
C ASN A 79 10.29 -6.31 -6.49
N LEU A 80 11.40 -6.91 -6.09
CA LEU A 80 12.24 -7.72 -7.00
C LEU A 80 11.51 -8.95 -7.58
N THR A 81 10.60 -9.55 -6.81
CA THR A 81 9.89 -10.77 -7.22
C THR A 81 8.58 -10.48 -7.96
N ALA A 82 8.02 -9.28 -7.80
CA ALA A 82 6.80 -8.87 -8.48
C ALA A 82 7.00 -8.69 -9.99
N SER A 83 6.10 -9.30 -10.76
CA SER A 83 6.09 -9.16 -12.22
C SER A 83 5.86 -7.70 -12.64
N THR A 84 6.49 -7.26 -13.73
CA THR A 84 6.27 -5.93 -14.31
C THR A 84 4.79 -5.66 -14.58
N LYS A 85 4.06 -6.67 -15.08
CA LYS A 85 2.61 -6.56 -15.33
C LYS A 85 1.82 -6.22 -14.06
N PHE A 86 2.18 -6.82 -12.93
CA PHE A 86 1.55 -6.52 -11.65
C PHE A 86 1.84 -5.09 -11.21
N LYS A 87 3.11 -4.68 -11.24
CA LYS A 87 3.55 -3.33 -10.87
C LYS A 87 2.86 -2.25 -11.67
N THR A 88 2.85 -2.41 -13.00
CA THR A 88 2.15 -1.49 -13.90
C THR A 88 0.66 -1.44 -13.59
N LYS A 89 0.02 -2.59 -13.32
CA LYS A 89 -1.40 -2.63 -12.98
C LYS A 89 -1.71 -1.85 -11.71
N VAL A 90 -0.95 -2.09 -10.63
CA VAL A 90 -1.15 -1.41 -9.34
C VAL A 90 -0.89 0.09 -9.49
N LEU A 91 0.19 0.47 -10.16
CA LEU A 91 0.50 1.87 -10.42
C LEU A 91 -0.60 2.57 -11.21
N THR A 92 -1.06 1.96 -12.31
CA THR A 92 -2.16 2.51 -13.11
C THR A 92 -3.43 2.66 -12.27
N GLN A 93 -3.73 1.71 -11.38
CA GLN A 93 -4.89 1.81 -10.49
C GLN A 93 -4.76 2.97 -9.49
N ASN A 94 -3.60 3.14 -8.87
CA ASN A 94 -3.33 4.26 -7.96
C ASN A 94 -3.44 5.61 -8.66
N LEU A 95 -2.73 5.79 -9.78
CA LEU A 95 -2.73 7.03 -10.54
C LEU A 95 -4.13 7.36 -11.09
N THR A 96 -4.84 6.37 -11.62
CA THR A 96 -6.22 6.58 -12.11
C THR A 96 -7.15 7.01 -10.99
N SER A 97 -7.06 6.37 -9.82
CA SER A 97 -7.91 6.71 -8.68
C SER A 97 -7.59 8.11 -8.14
N ALA A 98 -6.31 8.44 -8.02
CA ALA A 98 -5.86 9.77 -7.64
C ALA A 98 -6.41 10.84 -8.59
N VAL A 99 -6.28 10.66 -9.91
CA VAL A 99 -6.81 11.61 -10.90
C VAL A 99 -8.32 11.75 -10.79
N LYS A 100 -9.06 10.65 -10.61
CA LYS A 100 -10.52 10.73 -10.41
C LYS A 100 -10.86 11.60 -9.22
N ASP A 101 -10.25 11.31 -8.07
CA ASP A 101 -10.48 12.04 -6.84
C ASP A 101 -10.15 13.53 -7.00
N SER A 102 -9.07 13.85 -7.72
CA SER A 102 -8.66 15.23 -8.00
C SER A 102 -9.63 15.96 -8.92
N LEU A 103 -10.07 15.31 -10.01
CA LEU A 103 -11.08 15.87 -10.91
C LEU A 103 -12.42 16.08 -10.19
N MET A 104 -12.78 15.21 -9.25
CA MET A 104 -13.98 15.39 -8.43
C MET A 104 -13.93 16.64 -7.56
N ARG A 105 -12.75 17.01 -7.07
CA ARG A 105 -12.54 18.24 -6.28
C ARG A 105 -12.40 19.49 -7.15
N LEU A 106 -11.84 19.37 -8.34
CA LEU A 106 -11.57 20.50 -9.24
C LEU A 106 -12.81 21.04 -9.95
N TYR A 107 -13.78 20.18 -10.28
CA TYR A 107 -14.92 20.55 -11.11
C TYR A 107 -16.25 20.37 -10.38
N LEU A 108 -17.16 21.34 -10.57
CA LEU A 108 -18.55 21.22 -10.14
C LEU A 108 -19.29 20.11 -10.94
N ASP A 109 -19.04 20.00 -12.25
CA ASP A 109 -19.58 18.96 -13.13
C ASP A 109 -18.71 17.69 -13.13
N ASN A 110 -18.36 17.20 -11.94
CA ASN A 110 -17.39 16.11 -11.80
C ASN A 110 -17.83 14.78 -12.43
N GLU A 111 -19.11 14.41 -12.36
CA GLU A 111 -19.61 13.12 -12.84
C GLU A 111 -19.32 12.90 -14.33
N LYS A 112 -19.51 13.93 -15.16
CA LYS A 112 -19.24 13.88 -16.60
C LYS A 112 -17.76 13.73 -16.91
N ARG A 113 -16.89 14.43 -16.16
CA ARG A 113 -15.44 14.39 -16.40
C ARG A 113 -14.79 13.11 -15.89
N VAL A 114 -15.22 12.61 -14.74
CA VAL A 114 -14.77 11.34 -14.18
C VAL A 114 -15.27 10.15 -15.01
N GLY A 115 -16.50 10.21 -15.51
CA GLY A 115 -17.07 9.19 -16.39
C GLY A 115 -16.36 9.08 -17.75
N ASN A 116 -15.85 10.20 -18.27
CA ASN A 116 -15.11 10.27 -19.54
C ASN A 116 -13.59 10.18 -19.36
N LEU A 117 -13.11 9.72 -18.20
CA LEU A 117 -11.68 9.59 -17.94
C LEU A 117 -11.04 8.55 -18.85
N ASP A 118 -10.12 8.98 -19.71
CA ASP A 118 -9.41 8.12 -20.65
C ASP A 118 -7.98 7.87 -20.17
N ILE A 119 -7.74 6.67 -19.62
CA ILE A 119 -6.44 6.26 -19.09
C ILE A 119 -5.35 6.34 -20.17
N SER A 120 -5.69 6.17 -21.46
CA SER A 120 -4.71 6.22 -22.55
C SER A 120 -4.09 7.60 -22.78
N LYS A 121 -4.76 8.66 -22.31
CA LYS A 121 -4.26 10.05 -22.36
C LYS A 121 -3.39 10.42 -21.17
N MET A 122 -3.35 9.59 -20.13
CA MET A 122 -2.49 9.83 -18.97
C MET A 122 -1.04 9.61 -19.36
N GLN A 123 -0.23 10.65 -19.20
CA GLN A 123 1.22 10.56 -19.32
C GLN A 123 1.79 10.79 -17.93
N PHE A 124 2.68 9.93 -17.46
CA PHE A 124 3.27 10.08 -16.14
C PHE A 124 4.75 9.74 -16.15
N GLU A 125 5.47 10.38 -15.25
CA GLU A 125 6.88 10.14 -14.98
C GLU A 125 7.11 10.07 -13.47
N ASN A 126 8.03 9.20 -13.06
CA ASN A 126 8.47 9.09 -11.68
C ASN A 126 9.69 9.99 -11.46
N GLU A 127 9.69 10.73 -10.35
CA GLU A 127 10.90 11.38 -9.86
C GLU A 127 11.84 10.33 -9.26
N LYS A 128 12.96 10.10 -9.94
CA LYS A 128 13.90 9.00 -9.63
C LYS A 128 14.28 8.95 -8.16
N GLY A 129 14.18 7.75 -7.59
CA GLY A 129 14.57 7.48 -6.20
C GLY A 129 13.54 7.96 -5.17
N THR A 130 12.35 8.37 -5.62
CA THR A 130 11.24 8.80 -4.76
C THR A 130 9.95 8.06 -5.13
N TYR A 131 8.92 8.22 -4.30
CA TYR A 131 7.57 7.78 -4.61
C TYR A 131 6.70 8.93 -5.15
N ASN A 132 7.33 9.91 -5.79
CA ASN A 132 6.65 11.05 -6.39
C ASN A 132 6.41 10.81 -7.88
N TYR A 133 5.20 11.12 -8.33
CA TYR A 133 4.79 10.97 -9.72
C TYR A 133 4.25 12.29 -10.24
N TYR A 134 4.81 12.74 -11.35
CA TYR A 134 4.24 13.80 -12.17
C TYR A 134 3.30 13.14 -13.18
N LEU A 135 2.04 13.56 -13.21
CA LEU A 135 1.05 13.04 -14.13
C LEU A 135 0.41 14.18 -14.90
N ARG A 136 0.46 14.12 -16.23
CA ARG A 136 -0.24 15.03 -17.12
C ARG A 136 -1.54 14.39 -17.61
N TYR A 137 -2.64 15.13 -17.48
CA TYR A 137 -3.93 14.75 -18.02
C TYR A 137 -4.72 16.00 -18.40
N ASP A 138 -5.17 16.05 -19.67
CA ASP A 138 -5.75 17.25 -20.29
C ASP A 138 -4.86 18.49 -20.07
N ASP A 139 -5.43 19.56 -19.50
CA ASP A 139 -4.77 20.84 -19.23
C ASP A 139 -4.14 20.90 -17.83
N HIS A 140 -3.94 19.76 -17.17
CA HIS A 140 -3.44 19.70 -15.80
C HIS A 140 -2.18 18.85 -15.68
N LEU A 141 -1.28 19.31 -14.82
CA LEU A 141 -0.14 18.56 -14.31
C LEU A 141 -0.35 18.33 -12.81
N PHE A 142 -0.42 17.08 -12.41
CA PHE A 142 -0.57 16.62 -11.04
C PHE A 142 0.79 16.16 -10.51
N LEU A 143 1.12 16.54 -9.28
CA LEU A 143 2.20 15.94 -8.51
C LEU A 143 1.58 15.13 -7.38
N TYR A 144 1.75 13.81 -7.42
CA TYR A 144 1.29 12.89 -6.38
C TYR A 144 2.49 12.37 -5.58
N VAL A 145 2.38 12.45 -4.25
CA VAL A 145 3.39 11.94 -3.30
C VAL A 145 2.78 10.79 -2.51
N TYR A 146 3.41 9.62 -2.57
CA TYR A 146 2.92 8.42 -1.87
C TYR A 146 3.76 8.09 -0.63
N ALA A 147 3.14 7.44 0.36
CA ALA A 147 3.82 7.02 1.59
C ALA A 147 4.71 5.79 1.37
N LEU A 148 4.22 4.86 0.55
CA LEU A 148 4.88 3.62 0.19
C LEU A 148 5.03 3.54 -1.32
N ASP A 149 5.72 2.51 -1.82
CA ASP A 149 5.86 2.26 -3.25
C ASP A 149 4.47 2.07 -3.93
N PRO A 150 4.05 2.99 -4.82
CA PRO A 150 2.75 2.93 -5.48
C PRO A 150 2.67 1.87 -6.59
N GLU A 151 3.77 1.19 -6.92
CA GLU A 151 3.75 0.03 -7.81
C GLU A 151 3.45 -1.27 -7.05
N MET A 152 3.59 -1.26 -5.72
CA MET A 152 3.45 -2.46 -4.89
C MET A 152 2.21 -2.42 -4.00
N HIS A 153 1.78 -1.23 -3.60
CA HIS A 153 0.68 -1.05 -2.66
C HIS A 153 -0.42 -0.17 -3.24
N LEU A 154 -1.67 -0.62 -3.13
CA LEU A 154 -2.84 0.21 -3.42
C LEU A 154 -3.01 1.24 -2.31
N GLN A 155 -2.98 2.52 -2.66
CA GLN A 155 -3.01 3.63 -1.71
C GLN A 155 -3.39 4.93 -2.40
N ASN A 156 -3.87 5.89 -1.61
CA ASN A 156 -4.06 7.25 -2.07
C ASN A 156 -2.80 8.08 -1.82
N PRO A 157 -2.54 9.12 -2.64
CA PRO A 157 -1.44 10.03 -2.40
C PRO A 157 -1.63 10.77 -1.07
N VAL A 158 -0.54 10.91 -0.31
CA VAL A 158 -0.48 11.65 0.95
C VAL A 158 -0.49 13.15 0.69
N HIS A 159 0.20 13.57 -0.37
CA HIS A 159 0.20 14.95 -0.83
C HIS A 159 -0.08 15.04 -2.31
N GLU A 160 -0.75 16.13 -2.67
CA GLU A 160 -1.08 16.47 -4.03
C GLU A 160 -0.74 17.94 -4.29
N LYS A 161 -0.21 18.23 -5.47
CA LYS A 161 -0.22 19.58 -6.06
C LYS A 161 -0.77 19.52 -7.47
N ILE A 162 -1.56 20.52 -7.84
CA ILE A 162 -2.21 20.61 -9.15
C ILE A 162 -1.76 21.91 -9.80
N TYR A 163 -1.28 21.80 -11.04
CA TYR A 163 -0.89 22.92 -11.88
C TYR A 163 -1.76 22.93 -13.12
N THR A 164 -2.32 24.08 -13.46
CA THR A 164 -3.01 24.26 -14.74
C THR A 164 -2.00 24.69 -15.79
N ILE A 165 -1.90 23.91 -16.86
CA ILE A 165 -1.04 24.19 -18.00
C ILE A 165 -1.76 25.28 -18.81
N PRO A 166 -1.18 26.49 -18.97
CA PRO A 166 -1.79 27.50 -19.79
C PRO A 166 -1.88 27.02 -21.24
N PRO A 167 -2.92 27.40 -21.99
CA PRO A 167 -3.13 26.97 -23.38
C PRO A 167 -2.06 27.47 -24.38
N THR A 168 -0.97 28.08 -23.89
CA THR A 168 0.02 28.78 -24.70
C THR A 168 1.45 28.46 -24.25
N VAL A 169 1.86 27.20 -24.24
CA VAL A 169 3.29 26.86 -24.40
C VAL A 169 3.39 25.54 -25.16
N THR A 170 3.48 25.63 -26.49
CA THR A 170 4.15 24.59 -27.28
C THR A 170 5.61 24.62 -26.88
N LEU A 171 6.00 23.77 -25.91
CA LEU A 171 7.40 23.46 -25.67
C LEU A 171 7.92 22.76 -26.92
N GLU A 172 8.60 23.51 -27.79
CA GLU A 172 9.31 22.92 -28.92
C GLU A 172 10.34 21.94 -28.39
N SER A 173 10.22 20.68 -28.79
CA SER A 173 11.21 19.65 -28.54
C SER A 173 12.47 20.00 -29.35
N HIS A 174 13.54 20.41 -28.67
CA HIS A 174 14.89 20.40 -29.23
C HIS A 174 15.49 18.99 -29.17
#